data_AF-A0A7S4NSG7-F1
#
_entry.id   AF-A0A7S4NSG7-F1
#
_cell.length_a   1.000
_cell.length_b   1.000
_cell.length_c   1.000
_cell.angle_alpha   90.00
_cell.angle_beta   90.00
_cell.angle_gamma   90.00
#
_symmetry.space_group_name_H-M   'P 1'
#
loop_
_entity.id
_entity.type
_entity.pdbx_description
1 polymer ?
#
loop_
_entity_poly.entity_id
_entity_poly.type
_entity_poly.pdbx_seq_one_letter_code
_entity_poly.pdbx_strand_id
1 'polypeptide(L)'
;AKGFANDYEGAEALFEEMKRREITPNAQSYFNMMFAGRRANKPMEAIRAYWDEAVKTQSINPILRADYEFGMWMAQIDRMGSFTTTGYLSNNEEGASEIPSEMWATDGWDERSEPKFPSRTQRIKEEAVRRAAPGKLVKSSHMYHERRPWYMFKGMFPWDYRGPSRAAGAKCSQRVAEIYPHPDPVEEVVPYEQCQKAIPI
;
A
#
# COMPACT_ATOMS: atom_id res chain seq x y z
N ALA A 1 9.20 -4.25 9.08
CA ALA A 1 9.48 -3.11 9.99
C ALA A 1 9.26 -3.55 11.43
N LYS A 2 10.19 -3.23 12.34
CA LYS A 2 10.18 -3.77 13.73
C LYS A 2 8.92 -3.41 14.53
N GLY A 3 8.27 -2.28 14.21
CA GLY A 3 6.96 -1.93 14.79
C GLY A 3 5.85 -2.95 14.51
N PHE A 4 5.90 -3.69 13.39
CA PHE A 4 4.96 -4.79 13.13
C PHE A 4 5.33 -6.10 13.84
N ALA A 5 6.51 -6.21 14.44
CA ALA A 5 6.95 -7.39 15.18
C ALA A 5 6.68 -7.24 16.69
N ASN A 6 6.02 -6.16 17.12
CA ASN A 6 5.90 -5.77 18.54
C ASN A 6 7.26 -5.56 19.23
N ASP A 7 8.31 -5.30 18.46
CA ASP A 7 9.67 -5.06 18.96
C ASP A 7 9.92 -3.55 19.07
N TYR A 8 9.53 -3.00 20.22
CA TYR A 8 9.70 -1.58 20.52
C TYR A 8 11.18 -1.22 20.72
N GLU A 9 11.92 -2.02 21.48
CA GLU A 9 13.34 -1.79 21.78
C GLU A 9 14.18 -1.82 20.52
N GLY A 10 13.91 -2.76 19.62
CA GLY A 10 14.60 -2.81 18.34
C GLY A 10 14.23 -1.64 17.44
N ALA A 11 13.02 -1.09 17.52
CA ALA A 11 12.62 0.11 16.78
C ALA A 11 13.34 1.36 17.31
N GLU A 12 13.44 1.49 18.64
CA GLU A 12 14.19 2.56 19.31
C GLU A 12 15.70 2.48 18.96
N ALA A 13 16.29 1.28 18.97
CA ALA A 13 17.67 1.08 18.57
C ALA A 13 17.94 1.53 17.12
N LEU A 14 17.01 1.25 16.19
CA LEU A 14 17.11 1.73 14.81
C LEU A 14 16.95 3.26 14.72
N PHE A 15 16.06 3.84 15.51
CA PHE A 15 15.83 5.28 15.55
C PHE A 15 17.08 6.03 16.05
N GLU A 16 17.72 5.52 17.10
CA GLU A 16 18.98 6.04 17.62
C GLU A 16 20.15 5.77 16.66
N GLU A 17 20.15 4.64 15.94
CA GLU A 17 21.12 4.39 14.87
C GLU A 17 20.98 5.40 13.72
N MET A 18 19.76 5.78 13.33
CA MET A 18 19.54 6.83 12.33
C MET A 18 20.16 8.16 12.77
N LYS A 19 19.93 8.56 14.03
CA LYS A 19 20.54 9.76 14.62
C LYS A 19 22.07 9.67 14.62
N ARG A 20 22.62 8.51 15.01
CA ARG A 20 24.07 8.27 15.04
C ARG A 20 24.71 8.35 13.66
N ARG A 21 23.98 7.93 12.61
CA ARG A 21 24.43 8.00 11.21
C ARG A 21 24.16 9.36 10.56
N GLU A 22 23.74 10.37 11.33
CA GLU A 22 23.38 11.71 10.86
C GLU A 22 22.25 11.72 9.83
N ILE A 23 21.45 10.64 9.79
CA ILE A 23 20.25 10.58 8.97
C ILE A 23 19.13 11.21 9.79
N THR A 24 18.72 12.43 9.41
CA THR A 24 17.66 13.14 10.11
C THR A 24 16.37 12.31 10.10
N PRO A 25 15.80 11.94 11.26
CA PRO A 25 14.54 11.22 11.30
C PRO A 25 13.44 12.02 10.61
N ASN A 26 12.69 11.38 9.72
CA ASN A 26 11.60 12.03 8.98
C ASN A 26 10.25 11.78 9.67
N ALA A 27 9.19 12.40 9.15
CA ALA A 27 7.81 12.19 9.64
C ALA A 27 7.42 10.70 9.74
N GLN A 28 7.87 9.89 8.77
CA GLN A 28 7.61 8.45 8.75
C GLN A 28 8.33 7.71 9.88
N SER A 29 9.56 8.10 10.22
CA SER A 29 10.32 7.53 11.34
C SER A 29 9.60 7.76 12.67
N TYR A 30 9.14 8.99 12.93
CA TYR A 30 8.37 9.31 14.13
C TYR A 30 7.04 8.57 14.17
N PHE A 31 6.33 8.48 13.05
CA PHE A 31 5.12 7.69 12.94
C PHE A 31 5.36 6.20 13.26
N ASN A 32 6.44 5.62 12.75
CA ASN A 32 6.79 4.23 13.03
C ASN A 32 7.08 4.01 14.53
N MET A 33 7.71 4.97 15.20
CA MET A 33 7.93 4.93 16.66
C MET A 33 6.62 5.01 17.44
N MET A 34 5.73 5.92 17.05
CA MET A 34 4.41 6.03 17.68
C MET A 34 3.59 4.75 17.47
N PHE A 35 3.61 4.19 16.26
CA PHE A 35 2.94 2.93 15.93
C PHE A 35 3.49 1.76 16.74
N ALA A 36 4.82 1.64 16.85
CA ALA A 36 5.47 0.61 17.66
C ALA A 36 5.14 0.76 19.14
N GLY A 37 5.18 1.98 19.68
CA GLY A 37 4.83 2.27 21.07
C GLY A 37 3.37 1.96 21.37
N ARG A 38 2.45 2.32 20.46
CA ARG A 38 1.03 2.02 20.59
C ARG A 38 0.77 0.52 20.62
N ARG A 39 1.40 -0.24 19.73
CA ARG A 39 1.27 -1.71 19.67
C ARG A 39 1.86 -2.41 20.89
N ALA A 40 3.01 -1.93 21.37
CA ALA A 40 3.64 -2.43 22.59
C ALA A 40 2.93 -1.98 23.88
N ASN A 41 1.75 -1.33 23.77
CA ASN A 41 0.98 -0.79 24.89
C ASN A 41 1.80 0.12 25.82
N LYS A 42 2.74 0.89 25.26
CA LYS A 42 3.49 1.88 26.03
C LYS A 42 2.56 3.01 26.48
N PRO A 43 2.88 3.68 27.61
CA PRO A 43 2.07 4.80 28.09
C PRO A 43 1.99 5.89 27.02
N MET A 44 0.84 6.54 26.93
CA MET A 44 0.57 7.58 25.93
C MET A 44 1.59 8.73 26.02
N GLU A 45 2.10 9.01 27.21
CA GLU A 45 3.14 10.02 27.46
C GLU A 45 4.46 9.71 26.75
N ALA A 46 4.87 8.43 26.70
CA ALA A 46 6.08 8.02 26.00
C ALA A 46 5.92 8.16 24.47
N ILE A 47 4.73 7.81 23.97
CA ILE A 47 4.37 7.99 22.55
C ILE A 47 4.34 9.49 22.22
N ARG A 48 3.79 10.29 23.13
CA ARG A 48 3.68 11.74 23.00
C ARG A 48 5.05 12.42 22.96
N ALA A 49 6.04 11.92 23.68
CA ALA A 49 7.39 12.46 23.64
C ALA A 49 7.99 12.46 22.22
N TYR A 50 7.79 11.37 21.45
CA TYR A 50 8.24 11.31 20.06
C TYR A 50 7.47 12.26 19.14
N TRP A 51 6.18 12.48 19.41
CA TRP A 51 5.40 13.48 18.70
C TRP A 51 5.95 14.89 18.96
N ASP A 52 6.20 15.24 20.22
CA ASP A 52 6.73 16.55 20.58
C ASP A 52 8.16 16.74 20.04
N GLU A 53 8.98 15.68 19.96
CA GLU A 53 10.28 15.70 19.26
C GLU A 53 10.11 15.94 17.75
N ALA A 54 9.13 15.29 17.11
CA ALA A 54 8.83 15.48 15.68
C ALA A 54 8.40 16.91 15.35
N VAL A 55 7.61 17.53 16.23
CA VAL A 55 7.17 18.92 16.10
C VAL A 55 8.34 19.88 16.32
N LYS A 56 9.19 19.64 17.32
CA LYS A 56 10.38 20.47 17.59
C LYS A 56 11.39 20.41 16.44
N THR A 57 11.59 19.23 15.86
CA THR A 57 12.49 19.04 14.71
C THR A 57 11.87 19.49 13.38
N GLN A 58 10.63 20.00 13.39
CA GLN A 58 9.88 20.41 12.19
C GLN A 58 9.73 19.29 11.14
N SER A 59 9.85 18.05 11.58
CA SER A 59 9.57 16.88 10.73
C SER A 59 8.08 16.72 10.50
N ILE A 60 7.27 17.13 11.48
CA ILE A 60 5.82 17.22 11.40
C ILE A 60 5.45 18.66 11.78
N ASN A 61 4.72 19.34 10.89
CA ASN A 61 4.26 20.70 11.12
C ASN A 61 2.75 20.68 11.41
N PRO A 62 2.35 20.72 12.69
CA PRO A 62 0.94 20.71 13.03
C PRO A 62 0.29 22.03 12.60
N ILE A 63 -0.88 21.93 11.98
CA ILE A 63 -1.71 23.07 11.56
C ILE A 63 -2.69 23.44 12.68
N LEU A 64 -3.23 22.43 13.36
CA LEU A 64 -4.10 22.58 14.53
C LEU A 64 -3.27 22.55 15.81
N ARG A 65 -3.96 22.69 16.94
CA ARG A 65 -3.34 22.54 18.26
C ARG A 65 -2.74 21.13 18.39
N ALA A 66 -1.50 21.05 18.88
CA ALA A 66 -0.68 19.83 18.85
C ALA A 66 -1.26 18.65 19.67
N ASP A 67 -2.11 18.89 20.65
CA ASP A 67 -2.85 17.86 21.39
C ASP A 67 -3.94 17.20 20.53
N TYR A 68 -4.75 17.99 19.83
CA TYR A 68 -5.79 17.50 18.94
C TYR A 68 -5.22 16.71 17.77
N GLU A 69 -4.17 17.21 17.11
CA GLU A 69 -3.56 16.47 16.00
C GLU A 69 -3.01 15.13 16.46
N PHE A 70 -2.29 15.10 17.57
CA PHE A 70 -1.81 13.85 18.14
C PHE A 70 -2.96 12.86 18.41
N GLY A 71 -4.08 13.34 18.95
CA GLY A 71 -5.29 12.55 19.11
C GLY A 71 -5.81 11.99 17.78
N MET A 72 -5.81 12.78 16.71
CA MET A 72 -6.17 12.33 15.37
C MET A 72 -5.20 11.25 14.85
N TRP A 73 -3.89 11.44 15.04
CA TRP A 73 -2.88 10.44 14.66
C TRP A 73 -3.07 9.12 15.40
N MET A 74 -3.32 9.15 16.71
CA MET A 74 -3.60 7.95 17.50
C MET A 74 -4.90 7.27 17.04
N ALA A 75 -5.95 8.03 16.76
CA ALA A 75 -7.19 7.49 16.22
C ALA A 75 -7.01 6.83 14.84
N GLN A 76 -6.14 7.35 13.97
CA GLN A 76 -5.80 6.69 12.70
C GLN A 76 -5.03 5.40 12.93
N ILE A 77 -4.08 5.39 13.86
CA ILE A 77 -3.33 4.17 14.21
C ILE A 77 -4.28 3.08 14.73
N ASP A 78 -5.19 3.44 15.63
CA ASP A 78 -6.19 2.51 16.16
C ASP A 78 -7.14 1.99 15.06
N ARG A 79 -7.48 2.82 14.07
CA ARG A 79 -8.31 2.40 12.92
C ARG A 79 -7.58 1.45 11.97
N MET A 80 -6.29 1.69 11.70
CA MET A 80 -5.50 0.74 10.90
C MET A 80 -5.32 -0.59 11.63
N GLY A 81 -5.12 -0.54 12.94
CA GLY A 81 -4.89 -1.72 13.76
C GLY A 81 -3.58 -2.43 13.43
N SER A 82 -3.61 -3.76 13.46
CA SER A 82 -2.50 -4.61 13.08
C SER A 82 -3.01 -5.85 12.35
N PHE A 83 -2.11 -6.67 11.80
CA PHE A 83 -2.49 -7.93 11.14
C PHE A 83 -3.10 -8.97 12.10
N THR A 84 -2.91 -8.81 13.42
CA THR A 84 -3.37 -9.80 14.43
C THR A 84 -4.47 -9.26 15.35
N THR A 85 -4.72 -7.96 15.35
CA THR A 85 -5.71 -7.28 16.22
C THR A 85 -6.71 -6.55 15.36
N THR A 86 -7.87 -6.13 15.89
CA THR A 86 -8.88 -5.35 15.14
C THR A 86 -8.34 -4.15 14.35
N GLY A 87 -8.90 -3.89 13.17
CA GLY A 87 -8.60 -2.73 12.32
C GLY A 87 -8.60 -3.09 10.83
N TYR A 88 -8.27 -2.15 9.95
CA TYR A 88 -8.20 -2.42 8.52
C TYR A 88 -7.18 -3.50 8.15
N LEU A 89 -6.01 -3.50 8.79
CA LEU A 89 -4.95 -4.48 8.53
C LEU A 89 -5.29 -5.89 9.04
N SER A 90 -6.31 -6.00 9.88
CA SER A 90 -6.76 -7.26 10.47
C SER A 90 -7.64 -8.08 9.53
N ASN A 91 -8.15 -7.44 8.48
CA ASN A 91 -9.01 -8.09 7.51
C ASN A 91 -8.16 -8.93 6.55
N ASN A 92 -8.20 -10.25 6.74
CA ASN A 92 -7.51 -11.23 5.89
C ASN A 92 -8.42 -11.78 4.78
N GLU A 93 -9.62 -11.23 4.59
CA GLU A 93 -10.51 -11.61 3.50
C GLU A 93 -9.99 -11.02 2.18
N GLU A 94 -9.13 -11.78 1.53
CA GLU A 94 -8.66 -11.47 0.18
C GLU A 94 -9.64 -12.07 -0.84
N GLY A 95 -10.26 -11.22 -1.67
CA GLY A 95 -11.08 -11.64 -2.82
C GLY A 95 -10.22 -12.17 -3.96
N ALA A 96 -9.35 -13.13 -3.68
CA ALA A 96 -8.34 -13.65 -4.59
C ALA A 96 -9.01 -14.26 -5.83
N SER A 97 -8.67 -13.71 -6.99
CA SER A 97 -9.10 -14.19 -8.30
C SER A 97 -7.96 -13.99 -9.29
N GLU A 98 -7.74 -14.95 -10.19
CA GLU A 98 -6.72 -14.84 -11.25
C GLU A 98 -6.99 -13.66 -12.18
N ILE A 99 -8.28 -13.40 -12.42
CA ILE A 99 -8.76 -12.32 -13.28
C ILE A 99 -9.69 -11.43 -12.46
N PRO A 100 -9.57 -10.10 -12.55
CA PRO A 100 -10.54 -9.19 -11.94
C PRO A 100 -11.96 -9.52 -12.38
N SER A 101 -12.92 -9.44 -11.45
CA SER A 101 -14.34 -9.66 -11.77
C SER A 101 -14.87 -8.70 -12.83
N GLU A 102 -14.34 -7.47 -12.87
CA GLU A 102 -14.74 -6.42 -13.80
C GLU A 102 -13.51 -5.80 -14.47
N MET A 103 -13.30 -6.11 -15.76
CA MET A 103 -12.17 -5.60 -16.54
C MET A 103 -12.33 -4.13 -16.99
N TRP A 104 -13.55 -3.59 -16.95
CA TRP A 104 -13.85 -2.20 -17.33
C TRP A 104 -14.02 -1.27 -16.11
N ALA A 105 -13.59 -1.72 -14.92
CA ALA A 105 -13.64 -0.91 -13.72
C ALA A 105 -12.84 0.41 -13.88
N THR A 106 -13.26 1.44 -13.16
CA THR A 106 -12.68 2.78 -13.24
C THR A 106 -11.90 3.13 -11.99
N ASP A 107 -10.81 3.89 -12.15
CA ASP A 107 -10.10 4.52 -11.03
C ASP A 107 -10.47 6.02 -10.89
N GLY A 108 -11.34 6.51 -11.78
CA GLY A 108 -11.63 7.92 -11.93
C GLY A 108 -13.05 8.22 -12.38
N TRP A 109 -13.22 9.24 -13.21
CA TRP A 109 -14.55 9.77 -13.56
C TRP A 109 -15.16 9.11 -14.79
N ASP A 110 -14.33 8.47 -15.63
CA ASP A 110 -14.73 7.97 -16.92
C ASP A 110 -14.05 6.62 -17.22
N GLU A 111 -14.88 5.66 -17.65
CA GLU A 111 -14.46 4.28 -17.90
C GLU A 111 -13.41 4.14 -18.99
N ARG A 112 -13.37 5.07 -19.93
CA ARG A 112 -12.56 4.94 -21.14
C ARG A 112 -11.25 5.70 -21.06
N SER A 113 -11.30 6.91 -20.52
CA SER A 113 -10.10 7.74 -20.36
C SER A 113 -9.32 7.43 -19.09
N GLU A 114 -9.98 6.95 -18.03
CA GLU A 114 -9.37 6.62 -16.74
C GLU A 114 -9.67 5.17 -16.30
N PRO A 115 -9.36 4.16 -17.15
CA PRO A 115 -9.60 2.76 -16.82
C PRO A 115 -8.63 2.29 -15.72
N LYS A 116 -9.12 1.43 -14.84
CA LYS A 116 -8.30 0.77 -13.81
C LYS A 116 -7.29 -0.21 -14.41
N PHE A 117 -7.64 -0.83 -15.54
CA PHE A 117 -6.83 -1.84 -16.22
C PHE A 117 -6.39 -1.38 -17.62
N PRO A 118 -5.46 -0.41 -17.75
CA PRO A 118 -5.00 0.07 -19.04
C PRO A 118 -4.09 -0.94 -19.75
N SER A 119 -3.91 -0.76 -21.07
CA SER A 119 -2.94 -1.54 -21.83
C SER A 119 -1.50 -1.33 -21.33
N ARG A 120 -0.63 -2.32 -21.53
CA ARG A 120 0.80 -2.22 -21.13
C ARG A 120 1.49 -1.00 -21.75
N THR A 121 1.21 -0.70 -23.02
CA THR A 121 1.76 0.47 -23.72
C THR A 121 1.34 1.77 -23.07
N GLN A 122 0.08 1.88 -22.63
CA GLN A 122 -0.40 3.05 -21.91
C GLN A 122 0.27 3.19 -20.54
N ARG A 123 0.39 2.10 -19.77
CA ARG A 123 1.07 2.11 -18.46
C ARG A 123 2.53 2.56 -18.56
N ILE A 124 3.27 2.10 -19.59
CA ILE A 124 4.65 2.54 -19.83
C ILE A 124 4.70 4.05 -20.14
N LYS A 125 3.76 4.56 -20.94
CA LYS A 125 3.66 6.00 -21.23
C LYS A 125 3.37 6.79 -19.96
N GLU A 126 2.48 6.33 -19.10
CA GLU A 126 2.16 6.97 -17.82
C GLU A 126 3.37 7.00 -16.88
N GLU A 127 4.13 5.91 -16.78
CA GLU A 127 5.37 5.86 -16.00
C GLU A 127 6.43 6.82 -16.55
N ALA A 128 6.58 6.89 -17.88
CA ALA A 128 7.48 7.84 -18.53
C ALA A 128 7.08 9.29 -18.21
N VAL A 129 5.78 9.62 -18.26
CA VAL A 129 5.26 10.95 -17.90
C VAL A 129 5.51 11.25 -16.42
N ARG A 130 5.28 10.30 -15.51
CA ARG A 130 5.54 10.48 -14.06
C ARG A 130 7.01 10.80 -13.78
N ARG A 131 7.94 10.20 -14.51
CA ARG A 131 9.38 10.47 -14.36
C ARG A 131 9.82 11.76 -15.04
N ALA A 132 9.29 12.05 -16.23
CA ALA A 132 9.69 13.21 -17.02
C ALA A 132 9.12 14.54 -16.51
N ALA A 133 7.95 14.52 -15.87
CA ALA A 133 7.25 15.71 -15.39
C ALA A 133 7.00 15.68 -13.87
N PRO A 134 8.04 15.68 -13.03
CA PRO A 134 7.89 15.71 -11.56
C PRO A 134 7.23 17.02 -11.05
N GLY A 135 7.12 18.05 -11.90
CA GLY A 135 6.65 19.39 -11.54
C GLY A 135 5.14 19.62 -11.54
N LYS A 136 4.29 18.61 -11.81
CA LYS A 136 2.81 18.76 -11.74
C LYS A 136 2.28 18.69 -10.30
N LEU A 137 2.91 19.42 -9.38
CA LEU A 137 2.51 19.49 -7.97
C LEU A 137 1.31 20.43 -7.75
N VAL A 138 1.15 21.43 -8.63
CA VAL A 138 0.06 22.40 -8.54
C VAL A 138 -1.17 21.86 -9.26
N LYS A 139 -2.30 21.82 -8.54
CA LYS A 139 -3.62 21.51 -9.10
C LYS A 139 -4.45 22.79 -9.09
N SER A 140 -4.95 23.20 -10.25
CA SER A 140 -5.84 24.36 -10.37
C SER A 140 -7.30 23.93 -10.51
N SER A 141 -8.23 24.81 -10.11
CA SER A 141 -9.67 24.60 -10.33
C SER A 141 -10.00 24.39 -11.81
N HIS A 142 -9.26 25.06 -12.70
CA HIS A 142 -9.36 24.88 -14.14
C HIS A 142 -9.05 23.44 -14.56
N MET A 143 -7.96 22.84 -14.07
CA MET A 143 -7.65 21.43 -14.36
C MET A 143 -8.74 20.47 -13.87
N TYR A 144 -9.34 20.72 -12.70
CA TYR A 144 -10.46 19.91 -12.22
C TYR A 144 -11.71 20.07 -13.10
N HIS A 145 -11.93 21.26 -13.66
CA HIS A 145 -13.05 21.50 -14.58
C HIS A 145 -12.83 20.82 -15.93
N GLU A 146 -11.64 20.92 -16.51
CA GLU A 146 -11.27 20.24 -17.75
C GLU A 146 -11.32 18.72 -17.62
N ARG A 147 -10.97 18.16 -16.46
CA ARG A 147 -11.03 16.71 -16.23
C ARG A 147 -12.45 16.14 -16.33
N ARG A 148 -13.51 16.95 -16.23
CA ARG A 148 -14.89 16.45 -16.23
C ARG A 148 -15.26 15.86 -17.59
N PRO A 149 -15.80 14.64 -17.66
CA PRO A 149 -15.96 13.91 -18.92
C PRO A 149 -17.24 14.27 -19.71
N TRP A 150 -17.91 15.38 -19.39
CA TRP A 150 -19.22 15.72 -19.99
C TRP A 150 -19.12 16.07 -21.49
N TYR A 151 -17.96 16.55 -21.93
CA TYR A 151 -17.68 16.85 -23.34
C TYR A 151 -16.87 15.75 -24.04
N MET A 152 -16.46 14.71 -23.30
CA MET A 152 -15.71 13.59 -23.87
C MET A 152 -16.65 12.70 -24.69
N PHE A 153 -16.12 12.10 -25.75
CA PHE A 153 -16.89 11.23 -26.62
C PHE A 153 -17.29 9.94 -25.87
N LYS A 154 -18.60 9.77 -25.64
CA LYS A 154 -19.20 8.58 -25.00
C LYS A 154 -19.92 7.65 -25.98
N GLY A 155 -19.77 7.87 -27.29
CA GLY A 155 -20.39 7.01 -28.30
C GLY A 155 -19.73 5.64 -28.36
N MET A 156 -20.42 4.68 -28.97
CA MET A 156 -19.91 3.31 -29.06
C MET A 156 -18.87 3.16 -30.17
N PHE A 157 -17.83 2.38 -29.89
CA PHE A 157 -16.84 1.95 -30.85
C PHE A 157 -17.18 0.56 -31.42
N PRO A 158 -16.62 0.17 -32.58
CA PRO A 158 -16.88 -1.14 -33.16
C PRO A 158 -16.59 -2.33 -32.23
N TRP A 159 -15.62 -2.22 -31.33
CA TRP A 159 -15.29 -3.27 -30.36
C TRP A 159 -16.25 -3.35 -29.18
N ASP A 160 -17.07 -2.32 -28.92
CA ASP A 160 -18.11 -2.42 -27.90
C ASP A 160 -19.21 -3.40 -28.33
N TYR A 161 -19.43 -3.51 -29.65
CA TYR A 161 -20.37 -4.47 -30.24
C TYR A 161 -19.74 -5.83 -30.52
N ARG A 162 -18.48 -5.84 -30.96
CA ARG A 162 -17.77 -7.08 -31.38
C ARG A 162 -17.04 -7.77 -30.22
N GLY A 163 -16.89 -7.10 -29.09
CA GLY A 163 -16.02 -7.49 -27.99
C GLY A 163 -14.54 -7.11 -28.22
N PRO A 164 -13.69 -7.34 -27.20
CA PRO A 164 -12.25 -7.09 -27.28
C PRO A 164 -11.58 -7.84 -28.43
N SER A 165 -10.51 -7.26 -28.97
CA SER A 165 -9.71 -7.93 -30.00
C SER A 165 -9.16 -9.25 -29.48
N ARG A 166 -9.31 -10.33 -30.24
CA ARG A 166 -8.73 -11.64 -29.93
C ARG A 166 -7.20 -11.57 -30.06
N ALA A 167 -6.52 -11.31 -28.96
CA ALA A 167 -5.08 -11.48 -28.87
C ALA A 167 -4.76 -12.96 -28.60
N ALA A 168 -3.69 -13.50 -29.20
CA ALA A 168 -3.19 -14.81 -28.82
C ALA A 168 -2.83 -14.76 -27.32
N GLY A 169 -3.53 -15.55 -26.51
CA GLY A 169 -3.19 -15.70 -25.10
C GLY A 169 -1.72 -16.08 -24.98
N ALA A 170 -0.98 -15.41 -24.10
CA ALA A 170 0.40 -15.80 -23.85
C ALA A 170 0.40 -17.25 -23.38
N LYS A 171 1.09 -18.14 -24.11
CA LYS A 171 1.48 -19.48 -23.63
C LYS A 171 2.52 -19.34 -22.52
N CYS A 172 2.15 -18.66 -21.43
CA CYS A 172 3.07 -18.27 -20.36
C CYS A 172 3.54 -19.50 -19.59
N SER A 173 2.66 -20.49 -19.40
CA SER A 173 3.00 -21.75 -18.71
C SER A 173 4.11 -22.54 -19.41
N GLN A 174 4.15 -22.56 -20.74
CA GLN A 174 5.18 -23.30 -21.49
C GLN A 174 6.56 -22.62 -21.39
N ARG A 175 6.62 -21.29 -21.49
CA ARG A 175 7.88 -20.54 -21.40
C ARG A 175 8.46 -20.50 -19.98
N VAL A 176 7.63 -20.44 -18.95
CA VAL A 176 8.10 -20.46 -17.55
C VAL A 176 8.65 -21.85 -17.20
N ALA A 177 8.01 -22.92 -17.64
CA ALA A 177 8.51 -24.30 -17.47
C ALA A 177 9.82 -24.58 -18.23
N GLU A 178 10.05 -23.93 -19.37
CA GLU A 178 11.31 -24.02 -20.13
C GLU A 178 12.47 -23.24 -19.47
N ILE A 179 12.17 -22.12 -18.80
CA ILE A 179 13.19 -21.26 -18.17
C ILE A 179 13.54 -21.75 -16.75
N TYR A 180 12.57 -22.34 -16.05
CA TYR A 180 12.74 -22.92 -14.72
C TYR A 180 12.17 -24.34 -14.71
N PRO A 181 12.93 -25.35 -15.17
CA PRO A 181 12.56 -26.73 -14.87
C PRO A 181 12.55 -26.86 -13.34
N HIS A 182 11.41 -27.22 -12.77
CA HIS A 182 11.33 -27.52 -11.35
C HIS A 182 12.41 -28.57 -11.03
N PRO A 183 13.36 -28.32 -10.12
CA PRO A 183 14.09 -29.44 -9.53
C PRO A 183 13.02 -30.31 -8.85
N ASP A 184 13.03 -31.61 -9.16
CA ASP A 184 12.12 -32.57 -8.55
C ASP A 184 12.05 -32.31 -7.04
N PRO A 185 10.85 -32.17 -6.45
CA PRO A 185 10.76 -31.96 -5.02
C PRO A 185 11.39 -33.17 -4.34
N VAL A 186 12.51 -32.95 -3.65
CA VAL A 186 12.98 -33.88 -2.62
C VAL A 186 11.88 -33.86 -1.56
N GLU A 187 10.98 -34.84 -1.60
CA GLU A 187 9.97 -35.05 -0.58
C GLU A 187 10.67 -35.35 0.76
N GLU A 188 10.98 -34.31 1.54
CA GLU A 188 11.10 -34.48 2.99
C GLU A 188 9.69 -34.68 3.53
N VAL A 189 9.24 -35.93 3.54
CA VAL A 189 8.04 -36.37 4.25
C VAL A 189 8.32 -36.18 5.74
N VAL A 190 7.91 -35.05 6.29
CA VAL A 190 7.86 -34.85 7.75
C VAL A 190 6.68 -35.69 8.27
N PRO A 191 6.90 -36.70 9.13
CA PRO A 191 5.83 -37.53 9.65
C PRO A 191 4.81 -36.68 10.42
N TYR A 192 3.53 -36.94 10.17
CA TYR A 192 2.35 -36.27 10.74
C TYR A 192 2.36 -36.14 12.28
N GLU A 193 3.14 -36.96 12.97
CA GLU A 193 3.28 -36.99 14.43
C GLU A 193 3.92 -35.72 15.03
N GLN A 194 4.59 -34.88 14.22
CA GLN A 194 5.20 -33.62 14.68
C GLN A 194 4.24 -32.42 14.67
N CYS A 195 3.05 -32.54 14.07
CA CYS A 195 2.05 -31.47 14.05
C CYS A 195 1.12 -31.54 15.27
N GLN A 196 1.67 -31.28 16.46
CA GLN A 196 0.87 -31.13 17.68
C GLN A 196 0.11 -29.79 17.70
N LYS A 197 -0.99 -29.68 16.95
CA LYS A 197 -2.09 -28.74 17.27
C LYS A 197 -3.43 -29.39 16.96
N ALA A 198 -4.12 -29.77 18.04
CA ALA A 198 -5.49 -30.26 18.00
C ALA A 198 -6.43 -29.17 17.45
N ILE A 199 -7.20 -29.53 16.42
CA ILE A 199 -8.35 -28.77 15.95
C ILE A 199 -9.54 -29.24 16.80
N PRO A 200 -10.21 -28.37 17.58
CA PRO A 200 -11.42 -28.75 18.28
C PRO A 200 -12.56 -28.97 17.27
N ILE A 201 -13.28 -30.08 17.43
CA ILE A 201 -14.56 -30.39 16.77
C ILE A 201 -15.66 -29.50 17.35
#